data_AF-A0A7V3ITX8-F1
#
_entry.id   AF-A0A7V3ITX8-F1
#
_cell.length_a   1.000
_cell.length_b   1.000
_cell.length_c   1.000
_cell.angle_alpha   90.00
_cell.angle_beta   90.00
_cell.angle_gamma   90.00
#
_symmetry.space_group_name_H-M   'P 1'
#
loop_
_entity.id
_entity.type
_entity.pdbx_description
1 polymer ?
#
loop_
_entity_poly.entity_id
_entity_poly.type
_entity_poly.pdbx_seq_one_letter_code
_entity_poly.pdbx_strand_id
1 'polypeptide(L)' 'MGKRKSLMAEAIKENKKKVAFASLSNHGVSAKKTKLVVDLVRGMDVPRALGVLKFTPNKSAAVIEKLLLSAI' A
#
# COMPACT_ATOMS: atom_id res chain seq x y z
N MET A 1 17.07 -29.72 -5.29
CA MET A 1 16.88 -28.34 -5.81
C MET A 1 15.86 -28.23 -6.97
N GLY A 2 15.17 -29.31 -7.39
CA GLY A 2 14.02 -29.29 -8.31
C GLY A 2 12.66 -29.39 -7.59
N LYS A 3 11.54 -29.33 -8.33
CA LYS A 3 10.09 -29.48 -7.95
C LYS A 3 9.56 -28.77 -6.69
N ARG A 4 10.18 -28.91 -5.51
CA ARG A 4 9.70 -28.29 -4.26
C ARG A 4 9.72 -26.76 -4.33
N LYS A 5 10.77 -26.18 -4.92
CA LYS A 5 10.90 -24.72 -5.12
C LYS A 5 9.86 -24.17 -6.12
N SER A 6 9.51 -24.93 -7.17
CA SER A 6 8.52 -24.50 -8.16
C SER A 6 7.10 -24.56 -7.63
N LEU A 7 6.72 -25.66 -6.98
CA LEU A 7 5.42 -25.82 -6.32
C LEU A 7 5.19 -24.72 -5.27
N MET A 8 6.23 -24.42 -4.49
CA MET A 8 6.15 -23.36 -3.48
C MET A 8 6.03 -21.96 -4.11
N ALA A 9 6.73 -21.70 -5.22
CA ALA A 9 6.61 -20.44 -5.95
C ALA A 9 5.23 -20.28 -6.61
N GLU A 10 4.63 -21.36 -7.10
CA GLU A 10 3.28 -21.38 -7.65
C GLU A 10 2.23 -21.08 -6.57
N ALA A 11 2.33 -21.72 -5.40
CA ALA A 11 1.46 -21.43 -4.27
C ALA A 11 1.52 -19.95 -3.82
N ILE A 12 2.72 -19.34 -3.80
CA ILE A 12 2.88 -17.91 -3.49
C ILE A 12 2.25 -17.03 -4.58
N LYS A 13 2.41 -17.39 -5.86
CA LYS A 13 1.81 -16.65 -6.97
C LYS A 13 0.28 -16.72 -6.97
N GLU A 14 -0.29 -17.88 -6.65
CA GLU A 14 -1.75 -18.04 -6.50
C GLU A 14 -2.29 -17.17 -5.36
N ASN A 15 -1.61 -17.14 -4.21
CA ASN A 15 -2.02 -16.29 -3.09
C ASN A 15 -1.94 -14.80 -3.44
N LYS A 16 -0.89 -14.37 -4.15
CA LYS A 16 -0.77 -12.97 -4.62
C LYS A 16 -1.81 -12.58 -5.66
N LYS A 17 -2.30 -13.52 -6.48
CA LYS A 17 -3.39 -13.25 -7.44
C LYS A 17 -4.72 -12.97 -6.77
N LYS A 18 -4.99 -13.57 -5.61
CA LYS A 18 -6.26 -13.40 -4.88
C LYS A 18 -6.37 -12.07 -4.15
N VAL A 19 -5.23 -11.44 -3.81
CA VAL A 19 -5.20 -10.22 -3.00
C VAL A 19 -4.80 -9.05 -3.89
N ALA A 20 -5.66 -8.03 -3.99
CA ALA A 20 -5.29 -6.77 -4.62
C ALA A 20 -4.27 -6.03 -3.73
N PHE A 21 -3.15 -5.62 -4.31
CA PHE A 21 -2.13 -4.84 -3.61
C PHE A 21 -1.54 -3.80 -4.56
N ALA A 22 -1.20 -2.63 -4.02
CA ALA A 22 -0.42 -1.62 -4.70
C ALA A 22 0.82 -1.29 -3.88
N SER A 23 1.93 -0.97 -4.55
CA SER A 23 3.19 -0.59 -3.90
C SER A 23 3.76 0.67 -4.52
N LEU A 24 4.24 1.58 -3.69
CA LEU A 24 4.99 2.76 -4.11
C LEU A 24 6.46 2.60 -3.71
N SER A 25 7.37 2.83 -4.65
CA SER A 25 8.82 2.85 -4.43
C SER A 25 9.43 4.20 -4.83
N ASN A 26 10.59 4.53 -4.25
CA ASN A 26 11.36 5.75 -4.54
C ASN A 26 10.58 7.07 -4.37
N HIS A 27 9.88 7.24 -3.24
CA HIS A 27 9.31 8.55 -2.90
C HIS A 27 10.36 9.39 -2.16
N GLY A 28 10.63 10.61 -2.63
CA GLY A 28 11.69 11.49 -2.11
C GLY A 28 11.41 12.11 -0.73
N VAL A 29 10.85 11.33 0.21
CA VAL A 29 10.49 11.76 1.56
C VAL A 29 10.99 10.72 2.56
N SER A 30 11.47 11.17 3.73
CA SER A 30 11.93 10.24 4.77
C SER A 30 10.81 9.30 5.21
N ALA A 31 11.14 8.01 5.34
CA ALA A 31 10.20 6.97 5.77
C ALA A 31 9.46 7.33 7.06
N LYS A 32 10.11 8.01 8.01
CA LYS A 32 9.50 8.43 9.27
C LYS A 32 8.34 9.42 9.07
N LYS A 33 8.48 10.37 8.14
CA LYS A 33 7.46 11.39 7.85
C LYS A 33 6.22 10.78 7.20
N THR A 34 6.43 9.80 6.33
CA THR A 34 5.35 9.09 5.66
C THR A 34 4.65 8.12 6.60
N LYS A 35 5.40 7.46 7.50
CA LYS A 35 4.85 6.56 8.51
C LYS A 35 3.76 7.24 9.36
N LEU A 36 3.97 8.49 9.77
CA LEU A 36 2.98 9.26 10.53
C LEU A 36 1.63 9.33 9.81
N VAL A 37 1.63 9.56 8.49
CA VAL A 37 0.40 9.65 7.69
C VAL A 37 -0.23 8.26 7.49
N VAL A 38 0.59 7.23 7.24
CA VAL A 38 0.11 5.86 7.06
C VAL A 38 -0.54 5.34 8.34
N ASP A 39 0.02 5.66 9.51
CA ASP A 39 -0.52 5.23 10.80
C ASP A 39 -1.89 5.89 11.09
N LEU A 40 -2.19 7.08 10.53
CA LEU A 40 -3.52 7.72 10.65
C LEU A 40 -4.63 6.96 9.91
N VAL A 41 -4.32 6.35 8.77
CA VAL A 41 -5.31 5.70 7.90
C VAL A 41 -5.40 4.18 8.06
N ARG A 42 -4.52 3.58 8.86
CA ARG A 42 -4.51 2.12 9.07
C ARG A 42 -5.77 1.69 9.82
N GLY A 43 -6.53 0.78 9.23
CA GLY A 43 -7.78 0.26 9.82
C GLY A 43 -9.01 1.13 9.61
N MET A 44 -8.90 2.23 8.86
CA MET A 44 -10.05 3.03 8.43
C MET A 44 -10.70 2.46 7.17
N ASP A 45 -11.99 2.73 6.98
CA ASP A 45 -12.67 2.42 5.72
C ASP A 45 -12.14 3.31 4.58
N VAL A 46 -12.18 2.79 3.36
CA VAL A 46 -11.69 3.47 2.16
C VAL A 46 -12.26 4.88 1.97
N PRO A 47 -13.58 5.15 2.09
CA PRO A 47 -14.11 6.49 1.89
C PRO A 47 -13.65 7.47 2.97
N ARG A 48 -13.53 6.98 4.21
CA ARG A 48 -13.05 7.77 5.35
C ARG A 48 -11.56 8.12 5.18
N ALA A 49 -10.75 7.15 4.77
CA ALA A 49 -9.33 7.35 4.49
C ALA A 49 -9.09 8.38 3.37
N LEU A 50 -9.86 8.32 2.28
CA LEU A 50 -9.77 9.32 1.19
C LEU A 50 -10.08 10.73 1.69
N GLY A 51 -11.10 10.89 2.53
CA GLY A 51 -11.41 12.18 3.16
C GLY A 51 -10.27 12.70 4.02
N VAL A 52 -9.73 11.87 4.92
CA VAL A 52 -8.63 12.25 5.80
C VAL A 52 -7.38 12.64 5.00
N LEU A 53 -7.00 11.86 4.00
CA LEU A 53 -5.80 12.13 3.19
C LEU A 53 -5.92 13.43 2.40
N LYS A 54 -7.10 13.73 1.84
CA LYS A 54 -7.35 14.94 1.05
C LYS A 54 -7.21 16.23 1.84
N PHE A 55 -7.60 16.23 3.13
CA PHE A 55 -7.56 17.42 3.98
C PHE A 55 -6.35 17.48 4.92
N THR A 56 -5.44 16.51 4.86
CA THR A 56 -4.21 16.53 5.66
C THR A 56 -3.15 17.41 5.00
N PRO A 57 -2.62 18.46 5.68
CA PRO A 57 -1.59 19.35 5.12
C PRO A 57 -0.19 18.70 5.17
N ASN A 58 -0.01 17.59 4.45
CA ASN A 58 1.27 16.89 4.35
C ASN A 58 1.51 16.43 2.91
N LYS A 59 2.71 16.67 2.38
CA LYS A 59 3.10 16.22 1.03
C LYS A 59 2.96 14.70 0.85
N SER A 60 3.14 13.91 1.92
CA SER A 60 2.96 12.46 1.87
C SER A 60 1.49 12.05 1.69
N ALA A 61 0.52 12.87 2.11
CA ALA A 61 -0.89 12.51 2.07
C ALA A 61 -1.41 12.39 0.63
N ALA A 62 -1.11 13.37 -0.23
CA ALA A 62 -1.49 13.33 -1.66
C ALA A 62 -0.90 12.11 -2.39
N VAL A 63 0.31 11.70 -2.02
CA VAL A 63 0.97 10.54 -2.61
C VAL A 63 0.30 9.23 -2.14
N ILE A 64 -0.05 9.13 -0.86
CA ILE A 64 -0.76 7.97 -0.31
C ILE A 64 -2.19 7.90 -0.85
N GLU A 65 -2.87 9.03 -1.03
CA GLU A 65 -4.19 9.11 -1.66
C GLU A 65 -4.16 8.48 -3.06
N LYS A 66 -3.18 8.86 -3.88
CA LYS A 66 -2.97 8.27 -5.21
C LYS A 66 -2.69 6.77 -5.15
N LEU A 67 -1.91 6.31 -4.18
CA LEU A 67 -1.63 4.88 -4.00
C LEU A 67 -2.89 4.10 -3.61
N LEU A 68 -3.74 4.67 -2.74
CA LEU A 68 -5.00 4.07 -2.33
C LEU A 68 -5.95 3.94 -3.52
N LEU A 69 -6.08 4.98 -4.35
CA LEU A 69 -6.87 4.95 -5.59
C LEU A 69 -6.36 3.90 -6.59
N SER A 70 -5.06 3.60 -6.59
CA SER A 70 -4.47 2.55 -7.44
C SER A 70 -4.69 1.12 -6.90
N ALA A 71 -5.06 0.98 -5.62
CA ALA A 71 -5.24 -0.32 -4.96
C ALA A 71 -6.70 -0.79 -4.96
N ILE A 72 -7.64 0.13 -5.15
CA ILE A 72 -9.06 -0.12 -5.43
C ILE A 72 -9.18 -0.66 -6.86
#